data_AF-A0AAU1V8Z3-F1
#
_entry.id   AF-A0AAU1V8Z3-F1
#
_cell.length_a   1.000
_cell.length_b   1.000
_cell.length_c   1.000
_cell.angle_alpha   90.00
_cell.angle_beta   90.00
_cell.angle_gamma   90.00
#
_symmetry.space_group_name_H-M   'P 1'
#
loop_
_entity.id
_entity.type
_entity.pdbx_description
1 polymer ?
#
loop_
_entity_poly.entity_id
_entity_poly.type
_entity_poly.pdbx_seq_one_letter_code
_entity_poly.pdbx_strand_id
1 'polypeptide(L)'
;MKTSWRSASYVVGAAAMLALTTACGQDSGTSSVGSQNVGATAAAGDYGSVGAGGTTAASPSNGYGADGQGSAAQASAAGKLAVTQNAELGKVLTDGGGLTLYRFDADTAEPPKSSCDGDCAKTWPPVPADDATAGAGIDKALLGEVTRADGTKQLTISGWPAYRYAKDSKAGDTTGQGVGGKWYALAPDGKKATLASLPGLSVRTDPKLGKIVVDKNGMTVYRFLKDVAWPDPISNCTGSCLDKWPAVAPVEPNDTKGIEKKGLMGFTRPDGVKQMTVDCWPAYTFSGDNAPGQTNGQGVGGTWYAMAPDGKPVGAPKK
;
A
#
# COMPACT_ATOMS: atom_id res chain seq x y z
N MET A 1 69.63 50.91 -17.44
CA MET A 1 69.40 51.54 -16.12
C MET A 1 67.95 51.27 -15.72
N LYS A 2 67.73 50.85 -14.47
CA LYS A 2 66.51 50.17 -13.99
C LYS A 2 65.36 51.17 -13.78
N THR A 3 64.19 50.88 -14.31
CA THR A 3 62.90 51.51 -13.95
C THR A 3 62.20 50.65 -12.89
N SER A 4 61.77 51.30 -11.82
CA SER A 4 60.97 50.74 -10.72
C SER A 4 59.51 51.13 -10.92
N TRP A 5 58.58 50.18 -10.81
CA TRP A 5 57.18 50.48 -10.56
C TRP A 5 56.59 49.52 -9.53
N ARG A 6 55.77 50.09 -8.65
CA ARG A 6 55.28 49.56 -7.37
C ARG A 6 53.95 48.81 -7.57
N SER A 7 53.77 47.77 -6.77
CA SER A 7 52.53 46.99 -6.61
C SER A 7 51.50 47.69 -5.70
N ALA A 8 50.19 47.47 -5.97
CA ALA A 8 49.05 47.35 -5.01
C ALA A 8 47.75 47.18 -5.85
N SER A 9 47.10 46.02 -5.94
CA SER A 9 46.12 45.38 -5.02
C SER A 9 44.67 45.91 -5.09
N TYR A 10 43.81 45.08 -5.70
CA TYR A 10 42.36 44.75 -5.51
C TYR A 10 41.32 45.77 -4.97
N VAL A 11 40.09 45.71 -5.53
CA VAL A 11 38.78 45.49 -4.83
C VAL A 11 37.56 45.69 -5.78
N VAL A 12 36.69 44.65 -5.86
CA VAL A 12 35.19 44.60 -5.85
C VAL A 12 34.39 45.44 -6.89
N GLY A 13 33.29 44.99 -7.53
CA GLY A 13 32.33 43.94 -7.18
C GLY A 13 31.25 43.66 -8.24
N ALA A 14 30.31 42.83 -7.80
CA ALA A 14 29.53 41.87 -8.56
C ALA A 14 28.30 42.41 -9.31
N ALA A 15 27.94 41.67 -10.37
CA ALA A 15 26.68 41.78 -11.10
C ALA A 15 25.49 41.31 -10.25
N ALA A 16 24.45 42.14 -10.16
CA ALA A 16 23.15 41.76 -9.61
C ALA A 16 22.25 41.21 -10.72
N MET A 17 22.11 39.89 -10.80
CA MET A 17 21.05 39.21 -11.55
C MET A 17 19.80 39.13 -10.67
N LEU A 18 18.73 39.82 -11.09
CA LEU A 18 17.42 39.78 -10.46
C LEU A 18 16.69 38.50 -10.89
N ALA A 19 16.71 37.46 -10.06
CA ALA A 19 15.95 36.22 -10.30
C ALA A 19 14.51 36.37 -9.76
N LEU A 20 13.52 36.24 -10.64
CA LEU A 20 12.10 36.20 -10.29
C LEU A 20 11.81 34.93 -9.45
N THR A 21 11.58 35.11 -8.15
CA THR A 21 11.18 34.04 -7.22
C THR A 21 9.67 34.00 -7.04
N THR A 22 8.97 33.28 -7.92
CA THR A 22 7.54 32.99 -7.76
C THR A 22 7.36 31.80 -6.78
N ALA A 23 7.58 32.05 -5.49
CA ALA A 23 7.41 31.07 -4.41
C ALA A 23 5.92 30.83 -4.06
N CYS A 24 5.62 29.70 -3.42
CA CYS A 24 4.27 29.25 -3.06
C CYS A 24 3.54 30.30 -2.20
N GLY A 25 2.28 30.60 -2.55
CA GLY A 25 1.48 31.64 -1.89
C GLY A 25 1.16 31.28 -0.44
N GLN A 26 1.47 32.19 0.47
CA GLN A 26 1.37 32.00 1.91
C GLN A 26 0.38 33.01 2.50
N ASP A 27 -0.84 32.56 2.83
CA ASP A 27 -1.76 33.33 3.67
C ASP A 27 -1.24 33.30 5.11
N SER A 28 -0.88 34.49 5.61
CA SER A 28 -0.24 34.67 6.92
C SER A 28 -1.29 34.99 7.99
N GLY A 29 -1.46 34.08 8.96
CA GLY A 29 -2.15 34.33 10.21
C GLY A 29 -1.18 34.16 11.38
N THR A 30 -0.70 35.27 11.94
CA THR A 30 0.17 35.34 13.10
C THR A 30 -0.62 35.15 14.39
N SER A 31 -0.15 34.30 15.30
CA SER A 31 -0.28 34.49 16.76
C SER A 31 0.67 33.56 17.52
N SER A 32 1.33 34.18 18.49
CA SER A 32 2.36 33.65 19.40
C SER A 32 1.75 32.94 20.62
N VAL A 33 2.64 32.49 21.52
CA VAL A 33 2.43 31.76 22.80
C VAL A 33 2.39 30.23 22.63
N GLY A 34 3.10 29.39 23.39
CA GLY A 34 4.09 29.50 24.45
C GLY A 34 4.37 28.05 24.89
N SER A 35 5.64 27.69 25.12
CA SER A 35 6.06 26.33 25.46
C SER A 35 5.49 25.87 26.79
N GLN A 36 4.79 24.72 26.83
CA GLN A 36 4.66 23.90 28.03
C GLN A 36 4.70 22.41 27.69
N ASN A 37 5.60 21.70 28.37
CA ASN A 37 5.66 20.24 28.44
C ASN A 37 4.63 19.75 29.46
N VAL A 38 3.87 18.70 29.14
CA VAL A 38 3.24 17.85 30.16
C VAL A 38 3.31 16.38 29.74
N GLY A 39 3.82 15.57 30.67
CA GLY A 39 3.99 14.14 30.57
C GLY A 39 2.74 13.34 30.95
N ALA A 40 2.98 12.04 31.07
CA ALA A 40 2.04 10.91 31.09
C ALA A 40 1.16 10.74 32.36
N THR A 41 0.33 9.67 32.29
CA THR A 41 -0.56 9.01 33.28
C THR A 41 -2.03 9.50 33.27
N ALA A 42 -3.10 8.69 33.40
CA ALA A 42 -3.32 7.29 33.81
C ALA A 42 -4.64 6.72 33.21
N ALA A 43 -4.96 5.46 33.55
CA ALA A 43 -6.01 4.57 33.05
C ALA A 43 -7.34 4.55 33.86
N ALA A 44 -8.40 3.98 33.27
CA ALA A 44 -9.56 3.27 33.87
C ALA A 44 -10.50 2.83 32.72
N GLY A 45 -11.26 1.73 32.69
CA GLY A 45 -11.55 0.61 33.60
C GLY A 45 -12.24 -0.48 32.75
N ASP A 46 -11.94 -1.77 32.95
CA ASP A 46 -12.72 -2.74 33.72
C ASP A 46 -14.21 -2.86 33.35
N TYR A 47 -14.58 -4.02 32.80
CA TYR A 47 -15.89 -4.64 33.01
C TYR A 47 -15.78 -6.17 32.93
N GLY A 48 -15.79 -6.80 34.10
CA GLY A 48 -16.82 -7.77 34.47
C GLY A 48 -16.81 -9.13 33.77
N SER A 49 -16.14 -10.09 34.42
CA SER A 49 -16.33 -11.53 34.24
C SER A 49 -17.15 -12.11 35.40
N VAL A 50 -18.24 -12.81 35.10
CA VAL A 50 -18.92 -13.89 35.86
C VAL A 50 -19.75 -14.68 34.82
N GLY A 51 -19.96 -15.98 34.84
CA GLY A 51 -19.68 -17.09 35.75
C GLY A 51 -20.37 -18.35 35.18
N ALA A 52 -19.93 -19.52 35.64
CA ALA A 52 -20.03 -20.84 35.02
C ALA A 52 -21.39 -21.60 35.15
N GLY A 53 -21.47 -22.72 34.41
CA GLY A 53 -22.30 -23.91 34.67
C GLY A 53 -23.06 -24.39 33.43
N GLY A 54 -23.14 -25.66 33.03
CA GLY A 54 -22.70 -26.95 33.54
C GLY A 54 -23.54 -28.06 32.83
N THR A 55 -22.95 -29.24 32.66
CA THR A 55 -23.57 -30.59 32.48
C THR A 55 -24.18 -31.04 31.14
N THR A 56 -23.49 -32.02 30.53
CA THR A 56 -23.92 -33.33 29.96
C THR A 56 -25.38 -33.59 29.54
N ALA A 57 -25.58 -34.08 28.30
CA ALA A 57 -26.44 -35.23 27.98
C ALA A 57 -26.20 -35.75 26.55
N ALA A 58 -26.37 -37.06 26.38
CA ALA A 58 -26.05 -37.87 25.20
C ALA A 58 -27.14 -37.90 24.11
N SER A 59 -26.79 -38.52 22.98
CA SER A 59 -27.55 -38.76 21.73
C SER A 59 -28.91 -39.50 21.89
N PRO A 60 -29.66 -39.68 20.78
CA PRO A 60 -29.47 -40.93 20.03
C PRO A 60 -29.46 -40.77 18.49
N SER A 61 -28.95 -41.85 17.89
CA SER A 61 -28.77 -42.18 16.48
C SER A 61 -30.08 -42.40 15.69
N ASN A 62 -29.99 -42.41 14.36
CA ASN A 62 -30.35 -43.52 13.45
C ASN A 62 -30.63 -43.04 12.02
N GLY A 63 -30.06 -43.71 11.01
CA GLY A 63 -30.48 -43.56 9.61
C GLY A 63 -29.46 -44.08 8.59
N TYR A 64 -29.45 -45.39 8.36
CA TYR A 64 -28.68 -46.07 7.31
C TYR A 64 -29.29 -45.87 5.91
N GLY A 65 -28.42 -45.72 4.91
CA GLY A 65 -28.61 -46.25 3.55
C GLY A 65 -29.10 -45.26 2.49
N ALA A 66 -28.23 -44.91 1.54
CA ALA A 66 -28.46 -45.08 0.10
C ALA A 66 -27.26 -44.54 -0.68
N ASP A 67 -26.84 -45.36 -1.64
CA ASP A 67 -25.74 -45.13 -2.55
C ASP A 67 -26.03 -43.88 -3.39
N GLY A 68 -25.23 -42.84 -3.19
CA GLY A 68 -25.30 -41.60 -3.94
C GLY A 68 -23.91 -41.30 -4.46
N GLN A 69 -23.70 -41.51 -5.76
CA GLN A 69 -22.55 -40.99 -6.50
C GLN A 69 -22.32 -39.54 -6.08
N GLY A 70 -21.16 -39.29 -5.46
CA GLY A 70 -20.78 -37.96 -5.01
C GLY A 70 -20.83 -37.02 -6.19
N SER A 71 -21.87 -36.19 -6.23
CA SER A 71 -21.90 -35.01 -7.08
C SER A 71 -20.76 -34.13 -6.58
N ALA A 72 -19.63 -34.19 -7.30
CA ALA A 72 -18.59 -33.19 -7.17
C ALA A 72 -19.28 -31.85 -7.40
N ALA A 73 -19.24 -30.97 -6.38
CA ALA A 73 -19.76 -29.63 -6.49
C ALA A 73 -19.21 -29.01 -7.77
N GLN A 74 -20.09 -28.68 -8.70
CA GLN A 74 -19.72 -28.20 -10.02
C GLN A 74 -18.90 -26.92 -9.84
N ALA A 75 -17.60 -27.00 -10.18
CA ALA A 75 -16.71 -25.85 -10.07
C ALA A 75 -17.25 -24.72 -10.96
N SER A 76 -17.40 -23.52 -10.41
CA SER A 76 -17.85 -22.37 -11.18
C SER A 76 -16.89 -22.11 -12.34
N ALA A 77 -17.43 -21.82 -13.52
CA ALA A 77 -16.73 -21.44 -14.75
C ALA A 77 -15.65 -20.37 -14.49
N ALA A 78 -14.46 -20.50 -15.08
CA ALA A 78 -13.42 -19.48 -15.01
C ALA A 78 -13.77 -18.24 -15.87
N GLY A 79 -14.37 -18.46 -17.04
CA GLY A 79 -14.78 -17.42 -17.97
C GLY A 79 -13.64 -16.54 -18.48
N LYS A 80 -14.00 -15.32 -18.91
CA LYS A 80 -13.04 -14.34 -19.42
C LYS A 80 -12.32 -13.65 -18.26
N LEU A 81 -11.05 -13.97 -18.10
CA LEU A 81 -10.19 -13.38 -17.08
C LEU A 81 -10.03 -11.88 -17.30
N ALA A 82 -9.81 -11.13 -16.22
CA ALA A 82 -9.58 -9.70 -16.27
C ALA A 82 -8.43 -9.28 -15.35
N VAL A 83 -7.81 -8.14 -15.69
CA VAL A 83 -6.87 -7.46 -14.80
C VAL A 83 -7.61 -6.33 -14.10
N THR A 84 -7.69 -6.42 -12.77
CA THR A 84 -8.28 -5.38 -11.94
C THR A 84 -7.17 -4.64 -11.19
N GLN A 85 -7.30 -3.32 -11.08
CA GLN A 85 -6.42 -2.52 -10.23
C GLN A 85 -6.94 -2.57 -8.79
N ASN A 86 -6.18 -3.19 -7.90
CA ASN A 86 -6.40 -3.16 -6.47
C ASN A 86 -5.49 -2.08 -5.84
N ALA A 87 -6.04 -1.34 -4.87
CA ALA A 87 -5.36 -0.23 -4.21
C ALA A 87 -4.18 -0.67 -3.32
N GLU A 88 -4.19 -1.92 -2.86
CA GLU A 88 -3.22 -2.48 -1.93
C GLU A 88 -2.28 -3.50 -2.58
N LEU A 89 -2.73 -4.14 -3.68
CA LEU A 89 -2.06 -5.26 -4.33
C LEU A 89 -1.66 -4.98 -5.78
N GLY A 90 -1.89 -3.77 -6.28
CA GLY A 90 -1.58 -3.44 -7.66
C GLY A 90 -2.49 -4.17 -8.64
N LYS A 91 -1.91 -4.75 -9.70
CA LYS A 91 -2.68 -5.52 -10.68
C LYS A 91 -2.97 -6.91 -10.12
N VAL A 92 -4.25 -7.25 -10.00
CA VAL A 92 -4.74 -8.59 -9.63
C VAL A 92 -5.50 -9.21 -10.79
N LEU A 93 -5.38 -10.52 -10.97
CA LEU A 93 -6.21 -11.29 -11.87
C LEU A 93 -7.54 -11.63 -11.20
N THR A 94 -8.61 -11.53 -11.97
CA THR A 94 -9.94 -12.01 -11.59
C THR A 94 -10.49 -12.95 -12.64
N ASP A 95 -11.41 -13.82 -12.23
CA ASP A 95 -12.22 -14.62 -13.15
C ASP A 95 -13.31 -13.78 -13.85
N GLY A 96 -14.14 -14.44 -14.67
CA GLY A 96 -15.26 -13.80 -15.38
C GLY A 96 -16.39 -13.27 -14.47
N GLY A 97 -16.44 -13.71 -13.21
CA GLY A 97 -17.34 -13.18 -12.18
C GLY A 97 -16.73 -12.04 -11.36
N GLY A 98 -15.46 -11.69 -11.59
CA GLY A 98 -14.73 -10.67 -10.86
C GLY A 98 -14.12 -11.14 -9.53
N LEU A 99 -14.15 -12.44 -9.23
CA LEU A 99 -13.50 -12.99 -8.03
C LEU A 99 -11.99 -13.03 -8.22
N THR A 100 -11.24 -12.63 -7.20
CA THR A 100 -9.78 -12.60 -7.22
C THR A 100 -9.21 -14.01 -7.33
N LEU A 101 -8.21 -14.16 -8.20
CA LEU A 101 -7.45 -15.40 -8.33
C LEU A 101 -6.21 -15.36 -7.43
N TYR A 102 -5.81 -16.52 -6.92
CA TYR A 102 -4.72 -16.70 -5.96
C TYR A 102 -3.73 -17.74 -6.44
N ARG A 103 -2.47 -17.61 -5.99
CA ARG A 103 -1.44 -18.66 -6.01
C ARG A 103 -1.05 -19.08 -4.61
N PHE A 104 -0.61 -20.32 -4.51
CA PHE A 104 -0.09 -20.92 -3.31
C PHE A 104 1.44 -21.08 -3.38
N ASP A 105 2.15 -20.62 -2.35
CA ASP A 105 3.62 -20.72 -2.31
C ASP A 105 4.16 -22.15 -2.16
N ALA A 106 3.31 -23.12 -1.78
CA ALA A 106 3.72 -24.52 -1.74
C ALA A 106 3.56 -25.24 -3.09
N ASP A 107 3.06 -24.55 -4.11
CA ASP A 107 2.99 -25.07 -5.48
C ASP A 107 4.31 -24.85 -6.23
N THR A 108 4.46 -25.49 -7.39
CA THR A 108 5.58 -25.24 -8.31
C THR A 108 5.04 -24.76 -9.65
N ALA A 109 5.79 -23.84 -10.29
CA ALA A 109 5.45 -23.35 -11.63
C ALA A 109 6.14 -24.13 -12.76
N GLU A 110 7.27 -24.77 -12.47
CA GLU A 110 8.05 -25.51 -13.47
C GLU A 110 8.66 -26.79 -12.85
N PRO A 111 8.11 -27.98 -13.17
CA PRO A 111 6.82 -28.17 -13.83
C PRO A 111 5.65 -27.63 -12.97
N PRO A 112 4.54 -27.19 -13.60
CA PRO A 112 3.33 -26.82 -12.88
C PRO A 112 2.84 -27.95 -11.98
N LYS A 113 2.65 -27.69 -10.68
CA LYS A 113 2.11 -28.67 -9.73
C LYS A 113 1.36 -27.99 -8.59
N SER A 114 0.13 -28.44 -8.36
CA SER A 114 -0.65 -28.11 -7.16
C SER A 114 -0.27 -29.01 -6.00
N SER A 115 -0.08 -28.43 -4.82
CA SER A 115 0.04 -29.10 -3.51
C SER A 115 -1.23 -28.96 -2.66
N CYS A 116 -2.25 -28.25 -3.16
CA CYS A 116 -3.50 -28.00 -2.43
C CYS A 116 -4.60 -28.97 -2.88
N ASP A 117 -4.73 -30.12 -2.22
CA ASP A 117 -5.76 -31.14 -2.51
C ASP A 117 -6.72 -31.37 -1.33
N GLY A 118 -7.80 -32.13 -1.56
CA GLY A 118 -8.75 -32.53 -0.51
C GLY A 118 -9.39 -31.34 0.20
N ASP A 119 -9.24 -31.27 1.54
CA ASP A 119 -9.81 -30.16 2.33
C ASP A 119 -9.20 -28.79 2.00
N CYS A 120 -7.96 -28.77 1.49
CA CYS A 120 -7.37 -27.52 1.00
C CYS A 120 -8.19 -26.97 -0.16
N ALA A 121 -8.58 -27.82 -1.12
CA ALA A 121 -9.36 -27.43 -2.29
C ALA A 121 -10.81 -27.01 -1.95
N LYS A 122 -11.33 -27.36 -0.77
CA LYS A 122 -12.62 -26.82 -0.29
C LYS A 122 -12.51 -25.36 0.13
N THR A 123 -11.37 -24.99 0.72
CA THR A 123 -11.09 -23.60 1.15
C THR A 123 -10.54 -22.76 0.00
N TRP A 124 -9.80 -23.40 -0.90
CA TRP A 124 -9.17 -22.82 -2.07
C TRP A 124 -9.60 -23.57 -3.33
N PRO A 125 -10.83 -23.35 -3.83
CA PRO A 125 -11.32 -24.06 -5.00
C PRO A 125 -10.40 -23.81 -6.21
N PRO A 126 -9.94 -24.86 -6.90
CA PRO A 126 -9.14 -24.72 -8.12
C PRO A 126 -9.98 -24.08 -9.23
N VAL A 127 -9.38 -23.19 -10.01
CA VAL A 127 -10.03 -22.57 -11.17
C VAL A 127 -9.95 -23.53 -12.36
N PRO A 128 -11.08 -23.90 -13.00
CA PRO A 128 -11.06 -24.75 -14.19
C PRO A 128 -10.26 -24.12 -15.35
N ALA A 129 -9.57 -24.95 -16.14
CA ALA A 129 -8.83 -24.48 -17.30
C ALA A 129 -9.69 -24.36 -18.58
N ASP A 130 -10.70 -25.22 -18.72
CA ASP A 130 -11.37 -25.50 -20.01
C ASP A 130 -12.06 -24.28 -20.64
N ASP A 131 -12.56 -23.35 -19.83
CA ASP A 131 -13.32 -22.18 -20.27
C ASP A 131 -12.59 -20.84 -20.01
N ALA A 132 -11.35 -20.91 -19.52
CA ALA A 132 -10.56 -19.73 -19.21
C ALA A 132 -10.08 -19.03 -20.49
N THR A 133 -10.40 -17.75 -20.64
CA THR A 133 -9.91 -16.94 -21.77
C THR A 133 -9.24 -15.65 -21.30
N ALA A 134 -8.16 -15.26 -21.97
CA ALA A 134 -7.45 -14.02 -21.65
C ALA A 134 -8.28 -12.78 -22.02
N GLY A 135 -8.49 -11.89 -21.04
CA GLY A 135 -8.95 -10.53 -21.28
C GLY A 135 -7.82 -9.54 -21.58
N ALA A 136 -8.17 -8.25 -21.63
CA ALA A 136 -7.20 -7.20 -21.89
C ALA A 136 -6.12 -7.13 -20.80
N GLY A 137 -4.86 -6.96 -21.20
CA GLY A 137 -3.72 -6.86 -20.28
C GLY A 137 -3.19 -8.20 -19.76
N ILE A 138 -3.70 -9.31 -20.28
CA ILE A 138 -3.23 -10.68 -19.98
C ILE A 138 -2.55 -11.22 -21.24
N ASP A 139 -1.31 -11.68 -21.09
CA ASP A 139 -0.63 -12.39 -22.17
C ASP A 139 -1.19 -13.81 -22.27
N LYS A 140 -1.83 -14.11 -23.40
CA LYS A 140 -2.42 -15.43 -23.67
C LYS A 140 -1.36 -16.54 -23.63
N ALA A 141 -0.11 -16.25 -23.94
CA ALA A 141 0.98 -17.25 -23.89
C ALA A 141 1.33 -17.70 -22.46
N LEU A 142 0.92 -16.93 -21.44
CA LEU A 142 1.13 -17.30 -20.04
C LEU A 142 0.02 -18.19 -19.49
N LEU A 143 -1.12 -18.31 -20.18
CA LEU A 143 -2.19 -19.20 -19.76
C LEU A 143 -1.81 -20.64 -20.10
N GLY A 144 -1.95 -21.52 -19.13
CA GLY A 144 -1.76 -22.94 -19.31
C GLY A 144 -2.68 -23.74 -18.41
N GLU A 145 -2.38 -25.01 -18.26
CA GLU A 145 -3.13 -25.94 -17.41
C GLU A 145 -2.20 -26.89 -16.67
N VAL A 146 -2.66 -27.38 -15.52
CA VAL A 146 -2.06 -28.51 -14.82
C VAL A 146 -3.14 -29.56 -14.59
N THR A 147 -2.83 -30.82 -14.91
CA THR A 147 -3.67 -31.96 -14.53
C THR A 147 -3.41 -32.29 -13.07
N ARG A 148 -4.45 -32.18 -12.24
CA ARG A 148 -4.40 -32.49 -10.82
C ARG A 148 -4.43 -34.00 -10.58
N ALA A 149 -4.14 -34.41 -9.33
CA ALA A 149 -4.11 -35.82 -8.96
C ALA A 149 -5.48 -36.52 -9.11
N ASP A 150 -6.58 -35.76 -9.02
CA ASP A 150 -7.95 -36.22 -9.24
C ASP A 150 -8.36 -36.27 -10.74
N GLY A 151 -7.44 -35.92 -11.65
CA GLY A 151 -7.67 -35.90 -13.09
C GLY A 151 -8.31 -34.60 -13.62
N THR A 152 -8.70 -33.67 -12.76
CA THR A 152 -9.26 -32.39 -13.19
C THR A 152 -8.17 -31.45 -13.71
N LYS A 153 -8.55 -30.56 -14.64
CA LYS A 153 -7.64 -29.55 -15.22
C LYS A 153 -7.81 -28.21 -14.51
N GLN A 154 -6.72 -27.71 -13.96
CA GLN A 154 -6.66 -26.43 -13.29
C GLN A 154 -5.90 -25.41 -14.14
N LEU A 155 -6.45 -24.20 -14.23
CA LEU A 155 -5.80 -23.06 -14.88
C LEU A 155 -4.47 -22.76 -14.22
N THR A 156 -3.45 -22.48 -15.04
CA THR A 156 -2.17 -21.92 -14.59
C THR A 156 -1.91 -20.57 -15.26
N ILE A 157 -1.21 -19.68 -14.55
CA ILE A 157 -0.71 -18.40 -15.08
C ILE A 157 0.80 -18.38 -14.90
N SER A 158 1.55 -18.37 -16.01
CA SER A 158 3.00 -18.56 -16.01
C SER A 158 3.42 -19.79 -15.20
N GLY A 159 2.68 -20.89 -15.37
CA GLY A 159 2.89 -22.16 -14.68
C GLY A 159 2.35 -22.24 -13.24
N TRP A 160 1.99 -21.13 -12.59
CA TRP A 160 1.43 -21.15 -11.24
C TRP A 160 -0.04 -21.58 -11.22
N PRO A 161 -0.45 -22.61 -10.45
CA PRO A 161 -1.85 -23.01 -10.33
C PRO A 161 -2.72 -21.89 -9.73
N ALA A 162 -3.87 -21.62 -10.36
CA ALA A 162 -4.79 -20.56 -9.96
C ALA A 162 -5.96 -21.11 -9.11
N TYR A 163 -6.25 -20.43 -8.01
CA TYR A 163 -7.33 -20.78 -7.08
C TYR A 163 -8.26 -19.59 -6.84
N ARG A 164 -9.47 -19.87 -6.39
CA ARG A 164 -10.35 -18.91 -5.70
C ARG A 164 -10.21 -19.08 -4.19
N TYR A 165 -10.73 -18.13 -3.42
CA TYR A 165 -10.87 -18.27 -1.98
C TYR A 165 -12.34 -18.40 -1.58
N ALA A 166 -12.69 -19.44 -0.81
CA ALA A 166 -14.08 -19.75 -0.48
C ALA A 166 -14.80 -18.67 0.35
N LYS A 167 -14.05 -17.75 0.99
CA LYS A 167 -14.64 -16.63 1.74
C LYS A 167 -14.82 -15.35 0.92
N ASP A 168 -14.25 -15.29 -0.29
CA ASP A 168 -14.53 -14.20 -1.20
C ASP A 168 -15.91 -14.42 -1.82
N SER A 169 -16.79 -13.43 -1.67
CA SER A 169 -18.21 -13.53 -2.04
C SER A 169 -18.63 -12.51 -3.08
N LYS A 170 -17.82 -11.48 -3.30
CA LYS A 170 -18.09 -10.37 -4.20
C LYS A 170 -16.89 -10.09 -5.08
N ALA A 171 -17.17 -9.54 -6.25
CA ALA A 171 -16.13 -9.08 -7.16
C ALA A 171 -15.20 -8.08 -6.46
N GLY A 172 -13.89 -8.28 -6.61
CA GLY A 172 -12.86 -7.45 -5.98
C GLY A 172 -12.56 -7.77 -4.51
N ASP A 173 -13.26 -8.73 -3.88
CA ASP A 173 -12.82 -9.26 -2.58
C ASP A 173 -11.40 -9.82 -2.71
N THR A 174 -10.54 -9.48 -1.75
CA THR A 174 -9.16 -9.96 -1.68
C THR A 174 -8.85 -10.64 -0.34
N THR A 175 -9.84 -11.23 0.33
CA THR A 175 -9.71 -11.69 1.73
C THR A 175 -8.78 -12.90 1.89
N GLY A 176 -8.48 -13.60 0.80
CA GLY A 176 -7.46 -14.66 0.77
C GLY A 176 -6.01 -14.16 0.80
N GLN A 177 -5.78 -12.86 0.62
CA GLN A 177 -4.42 -12.32 0.57
C GLN A 177 -3.69 -12.54 1.90
N GLY A 178 -2.52 -13.17 1.85
CA GLY A 178 -1.65 -13.39 3.01
C GLY A 178 -2.13 -14.51 3.95
N VAL A 179 -3.23 -15.20 3.65
CA VAL A 179 -3.73 -16.27 4.52
C VAL A 179 -2.65 -17.34 4.71
N GLY A 180 -2.37 -17.68 5.96
CA GLY A 180 -1.33 -18.65 6.34
C GLY A 180 0.09 -18.30 5.88
N GLY A 181 0.34 -17.05 5.47
CA GLY A 181 1.63 -16.60 4.93
C GLY A 181 2.04 -17.25 3.61
N LYS A 182 1.12 -17.96 2.95
CA LYS A 182 1.41 -18.78 1.76
C LYS A 182 0.49 -18.49 0.58
N TRP A 183 -0.65 -17.85 0.82
CA TRP A 183 -1.64 -17.53 -0.20
C TRP A 183 -1.55 -16.07 -0.61
N TYR A 184 -1.50 -15.81 -1.91
CA TYR A 184 -1.32 -14.47 -2.45
C TYR A 184 -2.17 -14.28 -3.69
N ALA A 185 -2.80 -13.12 -3.83
CA ALA A 185 -3.50 -12.75 -5.06
C ALA A 185 -2.52 -12.86 -6.23
N LEU A 186 -3.04 -13.27 -7.39
CA LEU A 186 -2.27 -13.60 -8.57
C LEU A 186 -2.14 -12.35 -9.46
N ALA A 187 -0.92 -11.98 -9.82
CA ALA A 187 -0.68 -10.94 -10.81
C ALA A 187 -0.82 -11.50 -12.25
N PRO A 188 -1.01 -10.64 -13.26
CA PRO A 188 -1.13 -11.08 -14.66
C PRO A 188 0.10 -11.82 -15.22
N ASP A 189 1.26 -11.67 -14.57
CA ASP A 189 2.51 -12.36 -14.91
C ASP A 189 2.71 -13.67 -14.11
N GLY A 190 1.70 -14.12 -13.36
CA GLY A 190 1.75 -15.32 -12.52
C GLY A 190 2.46 -15.15 -11.18
N LYS A 191 3.04 -13.97 -10.90
CA LYS A 191 3.67 -13.69 -9.60
C LYS A 191 2.62 -13.31 -8.54
N LYS A 192 3.09 -13.09 -7.31
CA LYS A 192 2.29 -12.48 -6.26
C LYS A 192 1.92 -11.08 -6.69
N ALA A 193 0.62 -10.79 -6.69
CA ALA A 193 0.13 -9.44 -6.75
C ALA A 193 0.71 -8.66 -5.56
N THR A 194 1.48 -7.67 -5.93
CA THR A 194 2.06 -6.66 -5.06
C THR A 194 1.80 -5.37 -5.81
N LEU A 195 1.75 -4.25 -5.09
CA LEU A 195 1.79 -2.96 -5.77
C LEU A 195 3.02 -2.94 -6.67
N ALA A 196 2.79 -3.16 -7.97
CA ALA A 196 3.81 -3.05 -8.98
C ALA A 196 4.45 -1.68 -8.78
N SER A 197 5.75 -1.66 -8.46
CA SER A 197 6.58 -0.49 -8.14
C SER A 197 5.85 0.81 -8.45
N LEU A 198 5.07 1.31 -7.49
CA LEU A 198 4.44 2.60 -7.71
C LEU A 198 5.58 3.59 -7.97
N PRO A 199 5.35 4.65 -8.75
CA PRO A 199 6.30 5.76 -8.80
C PRO A 199 6.66 6.13 -7.37
N GLY A 200 7.90 6.54 -7.13
CA GLY A 200 8.43 6.89 -5.81
C GLY A 200 7.43 7.65 -4.92
N LEU A 201 6.63 8.53 -5.52
CA LEU A 201 5.37 9.01 -4.95
C LEU A 201 4.22 9.01 -5.97
N SER A 202 3.00 8.65 -5.55
CA SER A 202 1.81 8.71 -6.40
C SER A 202 0.53 9.09 -5.64
N VAL A 203 -0.57 9.29 -6.34
CA VAL A 203 -1.88 9.64 -5.74
C VAL A 203 -2.85 8.47 -5.81
N ARG A 204 -3.49 8.16 -4.67
CA ARG A 204 -4.61 7.23 -4.54
C ARG A 204 -5.88 7.99 -4.15
N THR A 205 -7.05 7.50 -4.55
CA THR A 205 -8.33 7.95 -3.99
C THR A 205 -8.71 7.04 -2.82
N ASP A 206 -8.64 7.59 -1.61
CA ASP A 206 -9.13 6.97 -0.38
C ASP A 206 -10.65 7.20 -0.22
N PRO A 207 -11.43 6.19 0.18
CA PRO A 207 -12.88 6.33 0.32
C PRO A 207 -13.34 7.38 1.35
N LYS A 208 -12.53 7.65 2.38
CA LYS A 208 -12.86 8.56 3.48
C LYS A 208 -12.18 9.93 3.32
N LEU A 209 -10.95 9.93 2.83
CA LEU A 209 -10.09 11.10 2.75
C LEU A 209 -10.04 11.72 1.34
N GLY A 210 -10.54 11.03 0.32
CA GLY A 210 -10.41 11.48 -1.06
C GLY A 210 -8.99 11.30 -1.59
N LYS A 211 -8.50 12.23 -2.42
CA LYS A 211 -7.17 12.09 -3.04
C LYS A 211 -6.07 12.31 -2.00
N ILE A 212 -5.21 11.31 -1.80
CA ILE A 212 -4.06 11.34 -0.90
C ILE A 212 -2.80 10.82 -1.58
N VAL A 213 -1.64 11.26 -1.11
CA VAL A 213 -0.32 10.83 -1.59
C VAL A 213 0.07 9.51 -0.92
N VAL A 214 0.70 8.63 -1.70
CA VAL A 214 1.26 7.35 -1.26
C VAL A 214 2.68 7.16 -1.80
N ASP A 215 3.49 6.38 -1.09
CA ASP A 215 4.85 6.04 -1.52
C ASP A 215 4.89 4.93 -2.58
N LYS A 216 6.10 4.54 -3.02
CA LYS A 216 6.30 3.43 -3.97
C LYS A 216 5.72 2.07 -3.53
N ASN A 217 5.50 1.90 -2.23
CA ASN A 217 4.93 0.71 -1.63
C ASN A 217 3.41 0.87 -1.37
N GLY A 218 2.82 2.02 -1.69
CA GLY A 218 1.41 2.35 -1.45
C GLY A 218 1.07 2.72 0.00
N MET A 219 2.09 2.96 0.82
CA MET A 219 1.92 3.47 2.17
C MET A 219 1.47 4.92 2.12
N THR A 220 0.52 5.29 2.97
CA THR A 220 0.01 6.66 3.02
C THR A 220 1.13 7.61 3.45
N VAL A 221 1.24 8.73 2.72
CA VAL A 221 2.16 9.81 3.06
C VAL A 221 1.42 10.87 3.89
N TYR A 222 2.05 11.28 4.98
CA TYR A 222 1.52 12.20 5.96
C TYR A 222 2.36 13.48 6.04
N ARG A 223 1.69 14.51 6.54
CA ARG A 223 2.24 15.81 6.89
C ARG A 223 2.14 16.03 8.39
N PHE A 224 3.19 16.59 8.99
CA PHE A 224 3.18 17.06 10.37
C PHE A 224 2.81 18.55 10.43
N LEU A 225 1.77 18.91 11.18
CA LEU A 225 1.32 20.30 11.29
C LEU A 225 2.30 21.23 12.03
N LYS A 226 3.27 20.67 12.76
CA LYS A 226 4.29 21.46 13.45
C LYS A 226 5.50 21.76 12.56
N ASP A 227 5.61 21.15 11.38
CA ASP A 227 6.71 21.45 10.46
C ASP A 227 6.59 22.86 9.88
N VAL A 228 7.66 23.31 9.24
CA VAL A 228 7.71 24.58 8.51
C VAL A 228 7.98 24.26 7.05
N ALA A 229 7.26 24.93 6.15
CA ALA A 229 7.52 24.86 4.72
C ALA A 229 8.55 25.92 4.28
N TRP A 230 8.72 26.08 2.96
CA TRP A 230 9.54 27.12 2.32
C TRP A 230 9.46 28.50 3.02
N PRO A 231 10.54 29.32 3.04
CA PRO A 231 11.81 29.18 2.31
C PRO A 231 12.75 28.11 2.81
N ASP A 232 12.68 27.79 4.09
CA ASP A 232 13.58 26.85 4.73
C ASP A 232 12.73 25.74 5.35
N PRO A 233 12.45 24.64 4.63
CA PRO A 233 11.65 23.55 5.17
C PRO A 233 12.32 22.96 6.40
N ILE A 234 11.57 22.88 7.50
CA ILE A 234 12.05 22.33 8.78
C ILE A 234 11.17 21.14 9.17
N SER A 235 11.82 20.00 9.32
CA SER A 235 11.25 18.84 10.01
C SER A 235 11.45 19.01 11.51
N ASN A 236 10.35 19.25 12.24
CA ASN A 236 10.30 19.22 13.70
C ASN A 236 10.14 17.78 14.24
N CYS A 237 10.08 16.78 13.36
CA CYS A 237 10.13 15.36 13.70
C CYS A 237 11.56 14.82 13.52
N THR A 238 12.33 14.80 14.60
CA THR A 238 13.71 14.29 14.61
C THR A 238 13.91 13.24 15.70
N GLY A 239 15.03 12.51 15.65
CA GLY A 239 15.33 11.46 16.63
C GLY A 239 14.25 10.38 16.69
N SER A 240 13.81 10.00 17.89
CA SER A 240 12.81 8.94 18.10
C SER A 240 11.44 9.21 17.49
N CYS A 241 11.14 10.47 17.12
CA CYS A 241 9.93 10.77 16.34
C CYS A 241 9.94 9.98 15.01
N LEU A 242 11.12 9.81 14.41
CA LEU A 242 11.31 9.15 13.11
C LEU A 242 11.17 7.63 13.18
N ASP A 243 11.28 7.02 14.36
CA ASP A 243 10.96 5.60 14.54
C ASP A 243 9.46 5.34 14.34
N LYS A 244 8.63 6.35 14.69
CA LYS A 244 7.18 6.29 14.50
C LYS A 244 6.73 6.90 13.17
N TRP A 245 7.43 7.93 12.71
CA TRP A 245 7.14 8.67 11.49
C TRP A 245 8.37 8.69 10.57
N PRO A 246 8.68 7.58 9.89
CA PRO A 246 9.81 7.54 8.98
C PRO A 246 9.69 8.62 7.90
N ALA A 247 10.77 9.35 7.67
CA ALA A 247 10.80 10.34 6.60
C ALA A 247 10.81 9.67 5.23
N VAL A 248 10.03 10.24 4.31
CA VAL A 248 10.07 9.84 2.90
C VAL A 248 11.37 10.34 2.29
N ALA A 249 12.16 9.43 1.70
CA ALA A 249 13.38 9.79 0.98
C ALA A 249 13.07 10.59 -0.29
N PRO A 250 13.99 11.43 -0.80
CA PRO A 250 13.80 12.13 -2.06
C PRO A 250 13.46 11.18 -3.22
N VAL A 251 12.55 11.64 -4.06
CA VAL A 251 12.06 10.95 -5.26
C VAL A 251 12.25 11.89 -6.44
N GLU A 252 12.72 11.36 -7.56
CA GLU A 252 12.89 12.16 -8.77
C GLU A 252 11.54 12.65 -9.31
N PRO A 253 11.42 13.89 -9.80
CA PRO A 253 10.15 14.41 -10.32
C PRO A 253 9.51 13.53 -11.41
N ASN A 254 10.31 12.84 -12.23
CA ASN A 254 9.79 11.95 -13.27
C ASN A 254 9.28 10.61 -12.71
N ASP A 255 9.67 10.27 -11.47
CA ASP A 255 9.21 9.11 -10.72
C ASP A 255 8.04 9.48 -9.79
N THR A 256 7.21 10.46 -10.17
CA THR A 256 5.96 10.76 -9.45
C THR A 256 4.75 10.90 -10.37
N LYS A 257 3.58 10.47 -9.89
CA LYS A 257 2.32 10.46 -10.66
C LYS A 257 1.15 11.10 -9.92
N GLY A 258 0.55 12.13 -10.54
CA GLY A 258 -0.64 12.80 -10.01
C GLY A 258 -0.38 13.85 -8.92
N ILE A 259 0.89 14.11 -8.60
CA ILE A 259 1.33 15.08 -7.59
C ILE A 259 1.74 16.38 -8.27
N GLU A 260 1.47 17.51 -7.62
CA GLU A 260 1.94 18.80 -8.10
C GLU A 260 3.48 18.87 -8.03
N LYS A 261 4.12 19.25 -9.13
CA LYS A 261 5.58 19.32 -9.22
C LYS A 261 6.15 20.58 -8.56
N LYS A 262 5.33 21.63 -8.42
CA LYS A 262 5.73 22.85 -7.73
C LYS A 262 5.92 22.52 -6.25
N GLY A 263 7.08 22.88 -5.71
CA GLY A 263 7.45 22.58 -4.32
C GLY A 263 7.74 21.09 -4.05
N LEU A 264 7.82 20.23 -5.06
CA LEU A 264 8.32 18.87 -4.91
C LEU A 264 9.85 18.90 -4.90
N MET A 265 10.47 18.80 -3.73
CA MET A 265 11.93 18.86 -3.61
C MET A 265 12.45 18.04 -2.41
N GLY A 266 13.69 17.58 -2.51
CA GLY A 266 14.43 17.06 -1.36
C GLY A 266 15.14 18.17 -0.60
N PHE A 267 15.17 18.09 0.73
CA PHE A 267 16.00 18.93 1.59
C PHE A 267 16.82 18.06 2.55
N THR A 268 17.92 18.61 3.06
CA THR A 268 18.77 17.94 4.05
C THR A 268 18.36 18.39 5.44
N ARG A 269 17.95 17.44 6.28
CA ARG A 269 17.60 17.71 7.68
C ARG A 269 18.85 17.98 8.54
N PRO A 270 18.70 18.49 9.77
CA PRO A 270 19.82 18.72 10.69
C PRO A 270 20.65 17.46 11.01
N ASP A 271 20.06 16.26 10.90
CA ASP A 271 20.76 14.99 11.09
C ASP A 271 21.55 14.51 9.85
N GLY A 272 21.56 15.30 8.77
CA GLY A 272 22.25 14.99 7.51
C GLY A 272 21.48 14.07 6.57
N VAL A 273 20.31 13.55 6.97
CA VAL A 273 19.49 12.68 6.12
C VAL A 273 18.60 13.53 5.22
N LYS A 274 18.49 13.14 3.95
CA LYS A 274 17.60 13.82 3.00
C LYS A 274 16.16 13.38 3.20
N GLN A 275 15.23 14.33 3.13
CA GLN A 275 13.80 14.10 3.19
C GLN A 275 13.10 14.78 2.01
N MET A 276 12.04 14.17 1.52
CA MET A 276 11.17 14.72 0.50
C MET A 276 10.18 15.73 1.07
N THR A 277 9.87 16.74 0.27
CA THR A 277 8.73 17.64 0.48
C THR A 277 7.72 17.52 -0.66
N VAL A 278 6.44 17.74 -0.37
CA VAL A 278 5.38 17.95 -1.38
C VAL A 278 4.78 19.32 -1.12
N ASP A 279 4.74 20.18 -2.14
CA ASP A 279 4.47 21.61 -1.99
C ASP A 279 5.25 22.24 -0.83
N CYS A 280 6.55 21.92 -0.75
CA CYS A 280 7.49 22.38 0.27
C CYS A 280 7.23 21.90 1.72
N TRP A 281 6.24 21.03 1.95
CA TRP A 281 5.98 20.44 3.26
C TRP A 281 6.69 19.09 3.44
N PRO A 282 7.43 18.85 4.54
CA PRO A 282 8.09 17.59 4.79
C PRO A 282 7.12 16.39 4.80
N ALA A 283 7.52 15.31 4.13
CA ALA A 283 6.70 14.11 3.92
C ALA A 283 7.19 12.92 4.75
N TYR A 284 6.26 12.17 5.33
CA TYR A 284 6.52 11.01 6.20
C TYR A 284 5.61 9.85 5.86
N THR A 285 6.04 8.63 6.14
CA THR A 285 5.15 7.47 6.30
C THR A 285 4.90 7.23 7.80
N PHE A 286 4.01 6.30 8.13
CA PHE A 286 3.68 5.97 9.52
C PHE A 286 3.97 4.51 9.81
N SER A 287 4.74 4.22 10.86
CA SER A 287 5.07 2.83 11.23
C SER A 287 3.90 2.04 11.81
N GLY A 288 2.74 2.67 12.06
CA GLY A 288 1.50 1.97 12.37
C GLY A 288 0.69 1.55 11.15
N ASP A 289 1.08 1.97 9.95
CA ASP A 289 0.56 1.41 8.70
C ASP A 289 1.44 0.21 8.33
N ASN A 290 0.89 -1.00 8.44
CA ASN A 290 1.58 -2.26 8.16
C ASN A 290 1.22 -2.85 6.78
N ALA A 291 0.23 -2.25 6.11
CA ALA A 291 -0.17 -2.63 4.77
C ALA A 291 -0.50 -1.37 3.95
N PRO A 292 -0.32 -1.43 2.62
CA PRO A 292 -0.77 -0.38 1.74
C PRO A 292 -2.29 -0.17 1.89
N GLY A 293 -2.77 1.04 1.66
CA GLY A 293 -4.19 1.38 1.86
C GLY A 293 -4.52 1.88 3.25
N GLN A 294 -3.72 1.53 4.26
CA GLN A 294 -3.96 1.96 5.63
C GLN A 294 -3.74 3.47 5.81
N THR A 295 -4.57 4.07 6.66
CA THR A 295 -4.55 5.50 7.01
C THR A 295 -4.51 5.70 8.53
N ASN A 296 -3.88 4.77 9.26
CA ASN A 296 -3.91 4.72 10.74
C ASN A 296 -3.18 5.91 11.38
N GLY A 297 -2.31 6.61 10.63
CA GLY A 297 -1.65 7.83 11.05
C GLY A 297 -2.56 9.06 11.04
N GLN A 298 -3.74 8.98 10.41
CA GLN A 298 -4.65 10.11 10.28
C GLN A 298 -5.13 10.61 11.65
N GLY A 299 -4.87 11.88 11.94
CA GLY A 299 -5.29 12.56 13.17
C GLY A 299 -4.46 12.20 14.41
N VAL A 300 -3.40 11.40 14.31
CA VAL A 300 -2.58 11.02 15.47
C VAL A 300 -2.05 12.28 16.16
N GLY A 301 -2.26 12.37 17.47
CA GLY A 301 -1.85 13.51 18.30
C GLY A 301 -2.49 14.86 17.89
N GLY A 302 -3.52 14.85 17.04
CA GLY A 302 -4.14 16.05 16.49
C GLY A 302 -3.25 16.83 15.50
N THR A 303 -2.08 16.29 15.13
CA THR A 303 -1.04 17.02 14.39
C THR A 303 -0.55 16.30 13.13
N TRP A 304 -0.98 15.07 12.89
CA TRP A 304 -0.56 14.27 11.74
C TRP A 304 -1.74 14.00 10.82
N TYR A 305 -1.60 14.31 9.54
CA TYR A 305 -2.69 14.19 8.57
C TYR A 305 -2.16 13.69 7.23
N ALA A 306 -2.95 12.86 6.56
CA ALA A 306 -2.65 12.40 5.21
C ALA A 306 -2.48 13.61 4.29
N MET A 307 -1.50 13.51 3.40
CA MET A 307 -1.11 14.60 2.52
C MET A 307 -1.90 14.54 1.22
N ALA A 308 -2.52 15.66 0.83
CA ALA A 308 -3.17 15.82 -0.46
C ALA A 308 -2.12 15.99 -1.59
N PRO A 309 -2.50 15.84 -2.87
CA PRO A 309 -1.59 16.03 -4.01
C PRO A 309 -0.94 17.42 -4.11
N ASP A 310 -1.54 18.42 -3.47
CA ASP A 310 -1.08 19.80 -3.34
C ASP A 310 -0.36 20.07 -1.99
N GLY A 311 0.04 19.01 -1.27
CA GLY A 311 0.76 19.10 0.01
C GLY A 311 -0.07 19.55 1.22
N LYS A 312 -1.36 19.87 1.04
CA LYS A 312 -2.25 20.24 2.16
C LYS A 312 -2.60 19.03 3.04
N PRO A 313 -2.79 19.24 4.36
CA PRO A 313 -3.27 18.18 5.23
C PRO A 313 -4.77 17.94 4.97
N VAL A 314 -5.13 16.69 4.68
CA VAL A 314 -6.53 16.32 4.42
C VAL A 314 -7.31 16.21 5.73
N GLY A 315 -8.41 16.95 5.82
CA GLY A 315 -9.33 16.89 6.96
C GLY A 315 -8.81 17.50 8.26
N ALA A 316 -7.71 18.27 8.21
CA ALA A 316 -7.25 18.99 9.38
C ALA A 316 -8.23 20.11 9.79
N PRO A 317 -8.45 20.35 11.10
CA PRO A 317 -9.25 21.47 11.57
C PRO A 317 -8.69 22.79 11.02
N LYS A 318 -9.58 23.66 10.53
CA LYS A 318 -9.19 25.04 10.22
C LYS A 318 -8.84 25.72 11.54
N LYS A 319 -7.65 26.31 11.60
CA LYS A 319 -7.27 27.23 12.67
C LYS A 319 -7.97 28.57 12.49
#